data_AF-A0A2E8X326-F1
#
_entry.id   AF-A0A2E8X326-F1
#
_cell.length_a   1.000
_cell.length_b   1.000
_cell.length_c   1.000
_cell.angle_alpha   90.00
_cell.angle_beta   90.00
_cell.angle_gamma   90.00
#
_symmetry.space_group_name_H-M   'P 1'
#
loop_
_entity.id
_entity.type
_entity.pdbx_description
1 polymer ?
#
loop_
_entity_poly.entity_id
_entity_poly.type
_entity_poly.pdbx_seq_one_letter_code
_entity_poly.pdbx_strand_id
1 'polypeptide(L)'
;MKTKTSYCDNKRSVTSKWPIPNLERIEGIIQDGPKLVDIWDLSPIQRTTDAPNTDVILSLLYPDNPWLCIGATQNYFNTLTLDYWRGKLADKQFIVPSPMTCQSGITKQGKVSKHTLQNTGPRRYLVLDFDDGSLDQHAAIIWHLAVNYAPLTMVLFSGGKGLHAWFNVHNCPEAQVLKFFQYAVSLWADKRLWTRSQFARLPDGIRKSAQNKPTARQQVIYLNPNNIPQI
;
A
#
# COMPACT_ATOMS: atom_id res chain seq x y z
N MET A 1 19.59 -62.38 5.46
CA MET A 1 18.97 -61.37 6.34
C MET A 1 19.75 -60.06 6.20
N LYS A 2 19.18 -59.04 5.55
CA LYS A 2 19.74 -57.68 5.50
C LYS A 2 18.73 -56.75 6.16
N THR A 3 19.08 -56.19 7.30
CA THR A 3 18.32 -55.20 8.05
C THR A 3 18.34 -53.87 7.31
N LYS A 4 17.14 -53.33 7.02
CA LYS A 4 16.95 -51.97 6.49
C LYS A 4 17.04 -50.99 7.65
N THR A 5 18.05 -50.13 7.66
CA THR A 5 18.09 -48.96 8.53
C THR A 5 17.18 -47.89 7.93
N SER A 6 16.13 -47.49 8.65
CA SER A 6 15.24 -46.39 8.26
C SER A 6 15.95 -45.06 8.46
N TYR A 7 16.15 -44.32 7.38
CA TYR A 7 16.57 -42.93 7.45
C TYR A 7 15.33 -42.07 7.71
N CYS A 8 15.19 -41.59 8.94
CA CYS A 8 14.20 -40.59 9.30
C CYS A 8 14.67 -39.24 8.77
N ASP A 9 14.18 -38.83 7.60
CA ASP A 9 14.42 -37.50 7.05
C ASP A 9 13.70 -36.46 7.91
N ASN A 10 14.49 -35.81 8.76
CA ASN A 10 14.10 -34.70 9.59
C ASN A 10 14.01 -33.43 8.72
N LYS A 11 12.87 -33.25 8.02
CA LYS A 11 12.59 -32.02 7.26
C LYS A 11 12.38 -30.86 8.24
N ARG A 12 13.42 -30.04 8.44
CA ARG A 12 13.30 -28.72 9.06
C ARG A 12 12.22 -27.93 8.33
N SER A 13 11.13 -27.57 9.01
CA SER A 13 10.13 -26.68 8.47
C SER A 13 10.76 -25.29 8.31
N VAL A 14 10.87 -24.83 7.06
CA VAL A 14 11.29 -23.45 6.77
C VAL A 14 10.09 -22.58 7.15
N THR A 15 10.06 -22.07 8.38
CA THR A 15 9.01 -21.15 8.82
C THR A 15 9.09 -19.89 7.98
N SER A 16 8.11 -19.70 7.08
CA SER A 16 7.94 -18.45 6.32
C SER A 16 7.86 -17.27 7.30
N LYS A 17 8.61 -16.18 7.03
CA LYS A 17 8.52 -14.92 7.78
C LYS A 17 7.08 -14.39 7.88
N TRP A 18 6.29 -14.70 6.88
CA TRP A 18 4.92 -14.24 6.72
C TRP A 18 3.93 -15.34 7.09
N PRO A 19 2.89 -15.01 7.87
CA PRO A 19 1.86 -15.97 8.21
C PRO A 19 1.10 -16.43 6.96
N ILE A 20 0.56 -17.65 7.05
CA ILE A 20 -0.36 -18.20 6.05
C ILE A 20 -1.75 -17.57 6.29
N PRO A 21 -2.56 -17.33 5.24
CA PRO A 21 -3.92 -16.83 5.43
C PRO A 21 -4.75 -17.67 6.41
N ASN A 22 -5.45 -16.99 7.33
CA ASN A 22 -6.37 -17.60 8.27
C ASN A 22 -7.79 -17.54 7.67
N LEU A 23 -8.18 -18.60 6.96
CA LEU A 23 -9.43 -18.64 6.21
C LEU A 23 -10.67 -18.51 7.10
N GLU A 24 -10.70 -19.17 8.25
CA GLU A 24 -11.81 -19.06 9.21
C GLU A 24 -11.98 -17.62 9.69
N ARG A 25 -10.87 -16.93 10.01
CA ARG A 25 -10.93 -15.53 10.43
C ARG A 25 -11.38 -14.61 9.30
N ILE A 26 -10.92 -14.87 8.07
CA ILE A 26 -11.30 -14.12 6.89
C ILE A 26 -12.79 -14.26 6.60
N GLU A 27 -13.31 -15.50 6.61
CA GLU A 27 -14.73 -15.79 6.39
C GLU A 27 -15.61 -15.08 7.42
N GLY A 28 -15.25 -15.15 8.71
CA GLY A 28 -15.99 -14.45 9.76
C GLY A 28 -15.99 -12.92 9.58
N ILE A 29 -14.88 -12.33 9.14
CA ILE A 29 -14.82 -10.87 8.87
C ILE A 29 -15.67 -10.50 7.65
N ILE A 30 -15.62 -11.30 6.59
CA ILE A 30 -16.33 -11.01 5.33
C ILE A 30 -17.84 -11.15 5.50
N GLN A 31 -18.29 -12.12 6.30
CA GLN A 31 -19.71 -12.40 6.48
C GLN A 31 -20.47 -11.20 7.07
N ASP A 32 -19.87 -10.52 8.05
CA ASP A 32 -20.51 -9.44 8.81
C ASP A 32 -19.93 -8.05 8.49
N GLY A 33 -18.93 -7.97 7.61
CA GLY A 33 -18.23 -6.74 7.28
C GLY A 33 -18.96 -5.87 6.26
N PRO A 34 -18.62 -4.57 6.19
CA PRO A 34 -19.18 -3.67 5.19
C PRO A 34 -18.74 -4.05 3.78
N LYS A 35 -19.58 -3.70 2.82
CA LYS A 35 -19.28 -3.76 1.39
C LYS A 35 -18.54 -2.51 0.94
N LEU A 36 -18.11 -2.52 -0.32
CA LEU A 36 -17.38 -1.40 -0.90
C LEU A 36 -18.19 -0.09 -0.89
N VAL A 37 -19.50 -0.19 -1.18
CA VAL A 37 -20.41 0.96 -1.18
C VAL A 37 -20.54 1.58 0.20
N ASP A 38 -20.55 0.76 1.26
CA ASP A 38 -20.64 1.26 2.63
C ASP A 38 -19.38 2.05 2.99
N ILE A 39 -18.18 1.57 2.60
CA ILE A 39 -16.94 2.32 2.82
C ILE A 39 -16.93 3.64 2.03
N TRP A 40 -17.45 3.63 0.81
CA TRP A 40 -17.60 4.86 0.02
C TRP A 40 -18.50 5.87 0.74
N ASP A 41 -19.65 5.43 1.24
CA ASP A 41 -20.60 6.29 1.96
C ASP A 41 -20.04 6.80 3.29
N LEU A 42 -19.23 5.99 3.96
CA LEU A 42 -18.53 6.35 5.19
C LEU A 42 -17.34 7.29 4.99
N SER A 43 -16.94 7.59 3.75
CA SER A 43 -15.83 8.50 3.47
C SER A 43 -16.15 9.92 3.94
N PRO A 44 -15.36 10.50 4.88
CA PRO A 44 -15.58 11.87 5.34
C PRO A 44 -15.48 12.92 4.23
N ILE A 45 -14.64 12.65 3.22
CA ILE A 45 -14.59 13.44 2.00
C ILE A 45 -15.26 12.64 0.89
N GLN A 46 -16.40 13.14 0.44
CA GLN A 46 -17.05 12.70 -0.80
C GLN A 46 -16.44 13.43 -1.99
N ARG A 47 -16.33 12.75 -3.12
CA ARG A 47 -15.86 13.37 -4.35
C ARG A 47 -16.92 14.29 -4.92
N THR A 48 -16.51 15.49 -5.31
CA THR A 48 -17.38 16.49 -5.95
C THR A 48 -17.23 16.54 -7.46
N THR A 49 -16.19 15.91 -8.03
CA THR A 49 -15.90 15.93 -9.47
C THR A 49 -15.33 14.62 -10.01
N ASP A 50 -15.51 14.41 -11.31
CA ASP A 50 -14.88 13.32 -12.07
C ASP A 50 -13.49 13.63 -12.62
N ALA A 51 -12.97 14.85 -12.45
CA ALA A 51 -11.57 15.16 -12.79
C ALA A 51 -10.59 14.48 -11.79
N PRO A 52 -9.42 14.01 -12.25
CA PRO A 52 -8.31 13.62 -11.36
C PRO A 52 -7.82 14.78 -10.51
N ASN A 53 -7.66 14.55 -9.21
CA ASN A 53 -7.28 15.55 -8.20
C ASN A 53 -6.02 15.12 -7.42
N THR A 54 -5.11 14.40 -8.07
CA THR A 54 -3.86 13.87 -7.48
C THR A 54 -3.08 14.92 -6.70
N ASP A 55 -2.87 16.12 -7.28
CA ASP A 55 -2.11 17.21 -6.64
C ASP A 55 -2.73 17.66 -5.31
N VAL A 56 -4.06 17.74 -5.25
CA VAL A 56 -4.82 18.12 -4.05
C VAL A 56 -4.66 17.04 -2.97
N ILE A 57 -4.84 15.78 -3.35
CA ILE A 57 -4.74 14.65 -2.42
C ILE A 57 -3.31 14.53 -1.87
N LEU A 58 -2.29 14.65 -2.71
CA LEU A 58 -0.91 14.64 -2.22
C LEU A 58 -0.59 15.83 -1.31
N SER A 59 -1.15 17.01 -1.58
CA SER A 59 -0.97 18.19 -0.72
C SER A 59 -1.60 17.99 0.66
N LEU A 60 -2.69 17.22 0.76
CA LEU A 60 -3.26 16.80 2.03
C LEU A 60 -2.37 15.75 2.73
N LEU A 61 -1.94 14.71 2.01
CA LEU A 61 -1.19 13.58 2.60
C LEU A 61 0.25 13.94 3.01
N TYR A 62 0.84 14.95 2.36
CA TYR A 62 2.24 15.36 2.51
C TYR A 62 2.37 16.89 2.61
N PRO A 63 1.82 17.52 3.67
CA PRO A 63 1.76 18.98 3.79
C PRO A 63 3.14 19.63 3.98
N ASP A 64 4.13 18.87 4.45
CA ASP A 64 5.50 19.27 4.75
C ASP A 64 6.44 19.31 3.52
N ASN A 65 5.90 19.17 2.31
CA ASN A 65 6.65 19.21 1.05
C ASN A 65 7.87 18.25 0.99
N PRO A 66 7.74 16.97 1.36
CA PRO A 66 8.87 16.06 1.44
C PRO A 66 9.37 15.62 0.06
N TRP A 67 10.54 14.96 0.02
CA TRP A 67 10.99 14.23 -1.16
C TRP A 67 10.11 13.01 -1.41
N LEU A 68 9.43 12.97 -2.56
CA LEU A 68 8.56 11.88 -2.98
C LEU A 68 9.09 11.21 -4.23
N CYS A 69 9.25 9.88 -4.15
CA CYS A 69 9.58 9.05 -5.30
C CYS A 69 8.29 8.70 -6.06
N ILE A 70 8.09 9.31 -7.24
CA ILE A 70 6.89 9.14 -8.07
C ILE A 70 7.30 8.68 -9.46
N GLY A 71 6.53 7.75 -10.04
CA GLY A 71 6.85 7.10 -11.31
C GLY A 71 5.68 6.94 -12.26
N ALA A 72 5.98 7.05 -13.56
CA ALA A 72 5.06 6.61 -14.62
C ALA A 72 5.12 5.09 -14.78
N THR A 73 6.28 4.49 -14.53
CA THR A 73 6.50 3.04 -14.48
C THR A 73 7.47 2.72 -13.34
N GLN A 74 7.67 1.43 -13.04
CA GLN A 74 8.68 1.00 -12.07
C GLN A 74 10.13 1.25 -12.53
N ASN A 75 10.35 1.58 -13.80
CA ASN A 75 11.67 1.91 -14.37
C ASN A 75 11.81 3.39 -14.73
N TYR A 76 10.69 4.14 -14.76
CA TYR A 76 10.67 5.56 -15.09
C TYR A 76 10.04 6.34 -13.94
N PHE A 77 10.91 6.79 -13.05
CA PHE A 77 10.57 7.48 -11.82
C PHE A 77 11.61 8.56 -11.49
N ASN A 78 11.24 9.46 -10.58
CA ASN A 78 12.13 10.46 -10.04
C ASN A 78 11.80 10.66 -8.56
N THR A 79 12.73 11.24 -7.79
CA THR A 79 12.49 11.66 -6.41
C THR A 79 12.68 13.16 -6.36
N LEU A 80 11.59 13.89 -6.10
CA LEU A 80 11.54 15.35 -6.12
C LEU A 80 10.62 15.80 -4.98
N THR A 81 10.72 17.08 -4.58
CA THR A 81 9.79 17.64 -3.60
C THR A 81 8.36 17.66 -4.16
N LEU A 82 7.36 17.67 -3.28
CA LEU A 82 5.96 17.73 -3.70
C LEU A 82 5.68 18.99 -4.55
N ASP A 83 6.20 20.14 -4.16
CA ASP A 83 6.08 21.40 -4.90
C ASP A 83 6.58 21.25 -6.34
N TYR A 84 7.69 20.53 -6.54
CA TYR A 84 8.20 20.28 -7.87
C TYR A 84 7.26 19.35 -8.66
N TRP A 85 6.68 18.35 -8.01
CA TRP A 85 5.73 17.45 -8.64
C TRP A 85 4.44 18.12 -9.09
N ARG A 86 4.06 19.25 -8.47
CA ARG A 86 2.80 19.93 -8.79
C ARG A 86 2.68 20.23 -10.29
N GLY A 87 1.52 19.86 -10.85
CA GLY A 87 1.20 20.01 -12.27
C GLY A 87 1.92 19.00 -13.20
N LYS A 88 2.66 18.02 -12.67
CA LYS A 88 3.45 17.04 -13.45
C LYS A 88 3.03 15.58 -13.19
N LEU A 89 1.84 15.38 -12.64
CA LEU A 89 1.35 14.07 -12.17
C LEU A 89 0.40 13.36 -13.15
N ALA A 90 -0.03 14.02 -14.22
CA ALA A 90 -1.07 13.52 -15.13
C ALA A 90 -0.75 12.16 -15.78
N ASP A 91 0.53 11.85 -15.97
CA ASP A 91 1.04 10.61 -16.58
C ASP A 91 1.69 9.65 -15.56
N LYS A 92 1.58 9.95 -14.26
CA LYS A 92 2.18 9.16 -13.17
C LYS A 92 1.15 8.21 -12.57
N GLN A 93 1.62 7.08 -12.08
CA GLN A 93 0.76 6.02 -11.53
C GLN A 93 1.32 5.34 -10.27
N PHE A 94 2.59 5.56 -9.95
CA PHE A 94 3.26 4.94 -8.81
C PHE A 94 3.82 5.99 -7.86
N ILE A 95 3.80 5.69 -6.56
CA ILE A 95 4.42 6.47 -5.49
C ILE A 95 5.05 5.53 -4.47
N VAL A 96 6.18 5.92 -3.88
CA VAL A 96 6.66 5.32 -2.63
C VAL A 96 5.95 6.03 -1.47
N PRO A 97 5.12 5.35 -0.66
CA PRO A 97 4.29 6.00 0.37
C PRO A 97 5.10 6.65 1.49
N SER A 98 6.29 6.12 1.75
CA SER A 98 7.22 6.68 2.73
C SER A 98 8.07 7.78 2.08
N PRO A 99 8.11 9.00 2.65
CA PRO A 99 9.02 10.04 2.20
C PRO A 99 10.46 9.56 2.05
N MET A 100 11.13 10.05 1.02
CA MET A 100 12.56 9.82 0.82
C MET A 100 13.36 10.80 1.69
N THR A 101 14.61 10.46 2.03
CA THR A 101 15.48 11.32 2.85
C THR A 101 16.18 12.40 2.04
N CYS A 102 16.42 12.15 0.75
CA CYS A 102 16.98 13.10 -0.21
C CYS A 102 16.65 12.65 -1.64
N GLN A 103 17.27 13.26 -2.65
CA GLN A 103 16.97 12.99 -4.06
C GLN A 103 17.42 11.60 -4.54
N SER A 104 18.52 11.07 -4.02
CA SER A 104 19.09 9.79 -4.45
C SER A 104 19.84 9.10 -3.32
N GLY A 105 20.04 7.79 -3.46
CA GLY A 105 20.90 7.01 -2.58
C GLY A 105 21.56 5.86 -3.32
N ILE A 106 22.11 4.92 -2.58
CA ILE A 106 22.87 3.79 -3.10
C ILE A 106 22.04 2.51 -3.02
N THR A 107 22.02 1.74 -4.11
CA THR A 107 21.37 0.42 -4.15
C THR A 107 22.20 -0.62 -3.39
N LYS A 108 21.62 -1.81 -3.15
CA LYS A 108 22.39 -2.93 -2.57
C LYS A 108 23.59 -3.35 -3.42
N GLN A 109 23.59 -3.03 -4.72
CA GLN A 109 24.67 -3.29 -5.66
C GLN A 109 25.65 -2.11 -5.80
N GLY A 110 25.56 -1.09 -4.95
CA GLY A 110 26.50 0.04 -4.96
C GLY A 110 26.23 1.11 -6.03
N LYS A 111 25.09 1.06 -6.73
CA LYS A 111 24.76 2.04 -7.79
C LYS A 111 23.94 3.20 -7.24
N VAL A 112 24.15 4.41 -7.76
CA VAL A 112 23.30 5.56 -7.46
C VAL A 112 21.92 5.38 -8.10
N SER A 113 20.86 5.60 -7.33
CA SER A 113 19.47 5.55 -7.81
C SER A 113 18.60 6.51 -7.01
N LYS A 114 17.54 7.03 -7.64
CA LYS A 114 16.53 7.88 -7.01
C LYS A 114 15.53 7.07 -6.16
N HIS A 115 15.50 5.76 -6.39
CA HIS A 115 14.62 4.81 -5.73
C HIS A 115 15.48 3.75 -5.05
N THR A 116 15.68 3.88 -3.75
CA THR A 116 16.46 2.92 -2.94
C THR A 116 15.88 2.83 -1.54
N LEU A 117 16.00 1.65 -0.92
CA LEU A 117 15.61 1.45 0.49
C LEU A 117 16.45 2.29 1.45
N GLN A 118 17.73 2.53 1.12
CA GLN A 118 18.63 3.36 1.92
C GLN A 118 18.13 4.82 1.96
N ASN A 119 17.65 5.34 0.83
CA ASN A 119 17.14 6.71 0.72
C ASN A 119 15.66 6.82 1.11
N THR A 120 15.01 5.75 1.57
CA THR A 120 13.65 5.86 2.10
C THR A 120 13.72 6.21 3.58
N GLY A 121 12.91 7.17 4.03
CA GLY A 121 12.76 7.52 5.43
C GLY A 121 11.83 6.56 6.20
N PRO A 122 11.53 6.85 7.46
CA PRO A 122 10.56 6.10 8.25
C PRO A 122 9.18 6.02 7.56
N ARG A 123 8.39 4.99 7.89
CA ARG A 123 7.03 4.87 7.32
C ARG A 123 6.16 6.00 7.84
N ARG A 124 5.61 6.78 6.92
CA ARG A 124 4.49 7.67 7.19
C ARG A 124 3.17 6.91 7.07
N TYR A 125 3.03 6.18 5.97
CA TYR A 125 1.91 5.30 5.72
C TYR A 125 2.38 3.87 5.53
N LEU A 126 1.61 2.92 6.03
CA LEU A 126 1.69 1.52 5.65
C LEU A 126 0.57 1.27 4.64
N VAL A 127 0.94 0.84 3.43
CA VAL A 127 -0.04 0.47 2.40
C VAL A 127 -0.22 -1.04 2.42
N LEU A 128 -1.47 -1.46 2.48
CA LEU A 128 -1.89 -2.84 2.33
C LEU A 128 -2.55 -2.98 0.96
N ASP A 129 -2.14 -3.99 0.21
CA ASP A 129 -2.66 -4.30 -1.13
C ASP A 129 -3.42 -5.61 -1.07
N PHE A 130 -4.65 -5.60 -1.55
CA PHE A 130 -5.56 -6.75 -1.58
C PHE A 130 -5.94 -7.04 -3.02
N ASP A 131 -5.52 -8.21 -3.53
CA ASP A 131 -5.78 -8.67 -4.89
C ASP A 131 -6.55 -10.02 -4.92
N ASP A 132 -6.68 -10.69 -3.77
CA ASP A 132 -7.37 -11.98 -3.61
C ASP A 132 -8.79 -11.75 -3.05
N GLY A 133 -9.82 -12.32 -3.69
CA GLY A 133 -11.22 -12.11 -3.35
C GLY A 133 -11.90 -10.98 -4.15
N SER A 134 -13.14 -10.66 -3.78
CA SER A 134 -13.92 -9.55 -4.36
C SER A 134 -13.62 -8.22 -3.68
N LEU A 135 -13.99 -7.11 -4.32
CA LEU A 135 -13.82 -5.77 -3.75
C LEU A 135 -14.61 -5.57 -2.44
N ASP A 136 -15.77 -6.21 -2.30
CA ASP A 136 -16.55 -6.20 -1.05
C ASP A 136 -15.83 -6.96 0.07
N GLN A 137 -15.15 -8.06 -0.27
CA GLN A 137 -14.34 -8.81 0.69
C GLN A 137 -13.12 -7.99 1.12
N HIS A 138 -12.47 -7.30 0.18
CA HIS A 138 -11.39 -6.36 0.48
C HIS A 138 -11.89 -5.25 1.41
N ALA A 139 -13.04 -4.65 1.11
CA ALA A 139 -13.67 -3.62 1.92
C ALA A 139 -13.89 -4.11 3.37
N ALA A 140 -14.55 -5.27 3.55
CA ALA A 140 -14.79 -5.85 4.86
C ALA A 140 -13.49 -6.01 5.68
N ILE A 141 -12.44 -6.55 5.06
CA ILE A 141 -11.13 -6.74 5.71
C ILE A 141 -10.46 -5.41 6.05
N ILE A 142 -10.45 -4.46 5.11
CA ILE A 142 -9.87 -3.12 5.32
C ILE A 142 -10.57 -2.41 6.47
N TRP A 143 -11.90 -2.48 6.53
CA TRP A 143 -12.68 -1.85 7.59
C TRP A 143 -12.44 -2.52 8.95
N HIS A 144 -12.38 -3.84 8.99
CA HIS A 144 -11.98 -4.59 10.19
C HIS A 144 -10.62 -4.12 10.72
N LEU A 145 -9.64 -3.92 9.82
CA LEU A 145 -8.33 -3.41 10.19
C LEU A 145 -8.39 -1.95 10.70
N ALA A 146 -9.22 -1.12 10.06
CA ALA A 146 -9.40 0.30 10.40
C ALA A 146 -10.03 0.51 11.79
N VAL A 147 -11.09 -0.24 12.11
CA VAL A 147 -11.83 -0.08 13.37
C VAL A 147 -11.03 -0.60 14.56
N ASN A 148 -10.21 -1.64 14.36
CA ASN A 148 -9.64 -2.38 15.48
C ASN A 148 -8.14 -2.19 15.70
N TYR A 149 -7.38 -1.70 14.71
CA TYR A 149 -5.91 -1.79 14.78
C TYR A 149 -5.14 -0.54 14.37
N ALA A 150 -5.55 0.17 13.32
CA ALA A 150 -4.78 1.32 12.83
C ALA A 150 -5.67 2.37 12.14
N PRO A 151 -5.32 3.67 12.21
CA PRO A 151 -6.08 4.72 11.55
C PRO A 151 -6.00 4.59 10.02
N LEU A 152 -7.15 4.31 9.39
CA LEU A 152 -7.28 4.27 7.93
C LEU A 152 -7.35 5.69 7.38
N THR A 153 -6.35 6.11 6.61
CA THR A 153 -6.32 7.43 5.99
C THR A 153 -7.05 7.43 4.65
N MET A 154 -6.84 6.41 3.82
CA MET A 154 -7.32 6.42 2.44
C MET A 154 -7.46 5.02 1.87
N VAL A 155 -8.45 4.82 0.99
CA VAL A 155 -8.57 3.62 0.14
C VAL A 155 -8.72 4.06 -1.30
N LEU A 156 -8.03 3.37 -2.21
CA LEU A 156 -8.18 3.57 -3.65
C LEU A 156 -8.20 2.25 -4.42
N PHE A 157 -8.79 2.30 -5.61
CA PHE A 157 -8.64 1.21 -6.58
C PHE A 157 -7.20 1.13 -7.08
N SER A 158 -6.68 -0.09 -7.22
CA SER A 158 -5.36 -0.32 -7.81
C SER A 158 -5.31 -0.09 -9.34
N GLY A 159 -6.46 0.28 -9.94
CA GLY A 159 -6.64 0.33 -11.40
C GLY A 159 -6.71 -1.06 -12.03
N GLY A 160 -6.87 -2.11 -11.23
CA GLY A 160 -7.10 -3.49 -11.64
C GLY A 160 -8.34 -4.05 -10.95
N LYS A 161 -8.16 -5.08 -10.13
CA LYS A 161 -9.23 -5.78 -9.42
C LYS A 161 -9.10 -5.68 -7.88
N GLY A 162 -8.14 -4.89 -7.40
CA GLY A 162 -7.80 -4.80 -5.98
C GLY A 162 -7.92 -3.40 -5.41
N LEU A 163 -7.79 -3.33 -4.09
CA LEU A 163 -7.78 -2.09 -3.31
C LEU A 163 -6.42 -1.88 -2.64
N HIS A 164 -5.94 -0.64 -2.65
CA HIS A 164 -4.84 -0.18 -1.81
C HIS A 164 -5.41 0.60 -0.63
N ALA A 165 -5.16 0.12 0.58
CA ALA A 165 -5.56 0.79 1.83
C ALA A 165 -4.32 1.37 2.52
N TRP A 166 -4.37 2.68 2.80
CA TRP A 166 -3.29 3.44 3.40
C TRP A 166 -3.61 3.73 4.85
N PHE A 167 -2.80 3.18 5.75
CA PHE A 167 -2.91 3.38 7.19
C PHE A 167 -1.83 4.34 7.68
N ASN A 168 -2.20 5.32 8.50
CA ASN A 168 -1.24 6.19 9.16
C ASN A 168 -0.49 5.40 10.24
N VAL A 169 0.82 5.35 10.09
CA VAL A 169 1.74 4.69 11.04
C VAL A 169 2.90 5.61 11.42
N HIS A 170 2.73 6.92 11.21
CA HIS A 170 3.75 7.90 11.51
C HIS A 170 4.11 7.86 13.00
N ASN A 171 5.41 7.83 13.30
CA ASN A 171 5.97 7.70 14.66
C ASN A 171 5.57 6.43 15.42
N CYS A 172 4.92 5.45 14.78
CA CYS A 172 4.68 4.15 15.39
C CYS A 172 5.98 3.32 15.42
N PRO A 173 6.28 2.60 16.54
CA PRO A 173 7.43 1.70 16.59
C PRO A 173 7.35 0.61 15.51
N GLU A 174 8.44 0.39 14.76
CA GLU A 174 8.45 -0.54 13.62
C GLU A 174 8.04 -1.97 14.00
N ALA A 175 8.32 -2.41 15.23
CA ALA A 175 7.89 -3.70 15.73
C ALA A 175 6.35 -3.82 15.85
N GLN A 176 5.65 -2.75 16.22
CA GLN A 176 4.19 -2.73 16.27
C GLN A 176 3.59 -2.69 14.85
N VAL A 177 4.18 -1.88 13.97
CA VAL A 177 3.79 -1.83 12.55
C VAL A 177 4.00 -3.19 11.89
N LEU A 178 5.06 -3.93 12.24
CA LEU A 178 5.30 -5.29 11.75
C LEU A 178 4.22 -6.27 12.22
N LYS A 179 3.82 -6.23 13.51
CA LYS A 179 2.74 -7.09 14.02
C LYS A 179 1.42 -6.82 13.30
N PHE A 180 1.08 -5.55 13.10
CA PHE A 180 -0.09 -5.15 12.33
C PHE A 180 -0.02 -5.66 10.88
N PHE A 181 1.12 -5.47 10.21
CA PHE A 181 1.30 -5.96 8.84
C PHE A 181 1.23 -7.48 8.74
N GLN A 182 1.81 -8.22 9.70
CA GLN A 182 1.71 -9.68 9.73
C GLN A 182 0.27 -10.13 9.88
N TYR A 183 -0.51 -9.49 10.75
CA TYR A 183 -1.93 -9.78 10.88
C TYR A 183 -2.68 -9.50 9.56
N ALA A 184 -2.44 -8.35 8.93
CA ALA A 184 -3.02 -8.05 7.63
C ALA A 184 -2.65 -9.09 6.55
N VAL A 185 -1.42 -9.59 6.53
CA VAL A 185 -1.00 -10.66 5.60
C VAL A 185 -1.75 -11.97 5.87
N SER A 186 -2.04 -12.28 7.15
CA SER A 186 -2.92 -13.41 7.49
C SER A 186 -4.37 -13.21 7.04
N LEU A 187 -4.74 -11.99 6.62
CA LEU A 187 -6.04 -11.61 6.07
C LEU A 187 -5.94 -11.21 4.58
N TRP A 188 -5.09 -11.89 3.80
CA TRP A 188 -4.89 -11.68 2.34
C TRP A 188 -4.12 -10.42 1.88
N ALA A 189 -3.50 -9.62 2.77
CA ALA A 189 -2.64 -8.52 2.29
C ALA A 189 -1.36 -9.04 1.61
N ASP A 190 -0.96 -8.43 0.48
CA ASP A 190 0.29 -8.77 -0.21
C ASP A 190 1.52 -8.37 0.61
N LYS A 191 2.46 -9.31 0.75
CA LYS A 191 3.67 -9.18 1.57
C LYS A 191 4.73 -8.19 1.05
N ARG A 192 4.68 -7.77 -0.22
CA ARG A 192 5.72 -6.96 -0.89
C ARG A 192 5.79 -5.54 -0.34
N LEU A 193 4.65 -4.95 0.00
CA LEU A 193 4.54 -3.59 0.53
C LEU A 193 5.09 -3.42 1.95
N TRP A 194 5.57 -4.50 2.59
CA TRP A 194 6.42 -4.36 3.76
C TRP A 194 7.70 -3.58 3.45
N THR A 195 8.27 -3.73 2.24
CA THR A 195 9.48 -3.02 1.86
C THR A 195 9.20 -1.52 1.77
N ARG A 196 9.88 -0.68 2.57
CA ARG A 196 9.59 0.77 2.66
C ARG A 196 9.64 1.49 1.32
N SER A 197 10.55 1.06 0.44
CA SER A 197 10.70 1.61 -0.90
C SER A 197 9.78 0.97 -1.93
N GLN A 198 8.87 0.06 -1.59
CA GLN A 198 7.99 -0.56 -2.59
C GLN A 198 7.05 0.50 -3.18
N PHE A 199 6.86 0.46 -4.50
CA PHE A 199 5.85 1.30 -5.16
C PHE A 199 4.44 0.82 -4.81
N ALA A 200 3.62 1.76 -4.33
CA ALA A 200 2.17 1.67 -4.26
C ALA A 200 1.53 2.46 -5.41
N ARG A 201 0.21 2.38 -5.51
CA ARG A 201 -0.56 3.13 -6.49
C ARG A 201 -0.65 4.60 -6.07
N LEU A 202 -0.37 5.49 -7.01
CA LEU A 202 -0.51 6.93 -6.84
C LEU A 202 -2.00 7.29 -6.62
N PRO A 203 -2.36 7.97 -5.52
CA PRO A 203 -3.74 8.37 -5.27
C PRO A 203 -4.31 9.14 -6.44
N ASP A 204 -5.38 8.63 -7.03
CA ASP A 204 -6.09 9.27 -8.14
C ASP A 204 -5.29 9.41 -9.45
N GLY A 205 -4.12 8.77 -9.53
CA GLY A 205 -3.32 8.68 -10.75
C GLY A 205 -3.97 7.82 -11.84
N ILE A 206 -3.41 7.88 -13.05
CA ILE A 206 -3.92 7.12 -14.19
C ILE A 206 -2.99 5.93 -14.48
N ARG A 207 -3.49 4.72 -14.25
CA ARG A 207 -2.83 3.49 -14.68
C ARG A 207 -2.91 3.40 -16.20
N LYS A 208 -1.78 3.66 -16.87
CA LYS A 208 -1.62 3.31 -18.29
C LYS A 208 -1.53 1.79 -18.40
N SER A 209 -2.38 1.20 -19.23
CA SER A 209 -2.27 -0.22 -19.56
C SER A 209 -1.34 -0.41 -20.78
N ALA A 210 -0.84 -1.64 -20.96
CA ALA A 210 -0.22 -2.06 -22.22
C ALA A 210 -1.19 -1.84 -23.40
N GLN A 211 -0.63 -1.75 -24.61
CA GLN A 211 -1.38 -1.53 -25.85
C GLN A 211 -2.66 -2.42 -25.90
N ASN A 212 -3.80 -1.79 -26.22
CA ASN A 212 -5.15 -2.38 -26.35
C ASN A 212 -5.98 -2.60 -25.06
N LYS A 213 -5.64 -1.96 -23.94
CA LYS A 213 -6.51 -1.94 -22.74
C LYS A 213 -6.79 -0.51 -22.30
N PRO A 214 -8.02 -0.21 -21.83
CA PRO A 214 -8.36 1.12 -21.36
C PRO A 214 -7.46 1.52 -20.20
N THR A 215 -7.12 2.80 -20.13
CA THR A 215 -6.49 3.37 -18.94
C THR A 215 -7.45 3.27 -17.76
N ALA A 216 -6.95 2.89 -16.59
CA ALA A 216 -7.78 2.79 -15.39
C ALA A 216 -7.36 3.89 -14.41
N ARG A 217 -8.34 4.63 -13.89
CA ARG A 217 -8.09 5.57 -12.81
C ARG A 217 -7.89 4.83 -11.49
N GLN A 218 -6.91 5.25 -10.73
CA GLN A 218 -6.63 4.75 -9.38
C GLN A 218 -7.47 5.52 -8.38
N GLN A 219 -8.78 5.49 -8.58
CA GLN A 219 -9.74 6.36 -7.91
C GLN A 219 -9.72 6.14 -6.40
N VAL A 220 -9.60 7.24 -5.66
CA VAL A 220 -9.80 7.26 -4.20
C VAL A 220 -11.29 7.13 -3.91
N ILE A 221 -11.64 6.13 -3.10
CA ILE A 221 -13.00 5.81 -2.68
C ILE A 221 -13.28 6.17 -1.21
N TYR A 222 -12.22 6.30 -0.41
CA TYR A 222 -12.29 6.70 0.99
C TYR A 222 -11.12 7.62 1.29
N LEU A 223 -11.38 8.75 1.97
CA LEU A 223 -10.34 9.65 2.46
C LEU A 223 -10.80 10.30 3.77
N ASN A 224 -10.03 10.08 4.83
CA ASN A 224 -10.26 10.66 6.15
C ASN A 224 -9.11 11.60 6.55
N PRO A 225 -9.29 12.93 6.42
CA PRO A 225 -8.27 13.92 6.78
C PRO A 225 -7.84 13.88 8.24
N ASN A 226 -8.72 13.47 9.15
CA ASN A 226 -8.39 13.39 10.58
C ASN A 226 -7.34 12.31 10.86
N ASN A 227 -7.19 11.34 9.95
CA ASN A 227 -6.20 10.29 10.04
C ASN A 227 -4.91 10.63 9.28
N ILE A 228 -4.74 11.85 8.78
CA ILE A 228 -3.47 12.32 8.20
C ILE A 228 -2.49 12.62 9.35
N PRO A 229 -1.21 12.20 9.26
CA PRO A 229 -0.21 12.50 10.27
C PRO A 229 -0.09 14.01 10.51
N GLN A 230 -0.05 14.40 11.78
CA GLN A 230 0.36 15.73 12.19
C GLN A 230 1.90 15.75 12.17
N ILE A 231 2.49 16.66 11.38
CA ILE A 231 3.93 16.75 11.11
C ILE A 231 4.47 18.10 11.55
#